data_AF-A0A1Y2QY28-F1
#
_entry.id   AF-A0A1Y2QY28-F1
#
_cell.length_a   1.000
_cell.length_b   1.000
_cell.length_c   1.000
_cell.angle_alpha   90.00
_cell.angle_beta   90.00
_cell.angle_gamma   90.00
#
_symmetry.space_group_name_H-M   'P 1'
#
loop_
_entity.id
_entity.type
_entity.pdbx_description
1 polymer ?
#
loop_
_entity_poly.entity_id
_entity_poly.type
_entity_poly.pdbx_seq_one_letter_code
_entity_poly.pdbx_strand_id
1 'polypeptide(L)' 'MIRNQLMRSIADCTAQAAQRLRTKIDQARTAQELWMLRNDAFQIISQQHNQSIAAERINALIQSFDGWLEPKQLVRIK' A
#
# COMPACT_ATOMS: atom_id res chain seq x y z
N MET A 1 -12.86 -4.11 -2.04
CA MET A 1 -12.28 -4.42 -0.72
C MET A 1 -10.87 -3.83 -0.63
N ILE A 2 -10.44 -3.38 0.54
CA ILE A 2 -9.18 -2.65 0.79
C ILE A 2 -7.92 -3.43 0.36
N ARG A 3 -7.93 -4.76 0.51
CA ARG A 3 -6.85 -5.65 0.05
C ARG A 3 -6.58 -5.51 -1.44
N ASN A 4 -7.64 -5.51 -2.26
CA ASN A 4 -7.51 -5.42 -3.71
C ASN A 4 -6.95 -4.04 -4.14
N GLN A 5 -7.25 -2.99 -3.40
CA GLN A 5 -6.72 -1.65 -3.71
C GLN A 5 -5.21 -1.59 -3.45
N LEU A 6 -4.75 -2.13 -2.31
CA LEU A 6 -3.33 -2.24 -2.03
C LEU A 6 -2.61 -3.18 -3.01
N MET A 7 -3.25 -4.28 -3.44
CA MET A 7 -2.69 -5.17 -4.46
C MET A 7 -2.53 -4.47 -5.82
N ARG A 8 -3.52 -3.64 -6.19
CA ARG A 8 -3.52 -2.87 -7.44
C ARG A 8 -2.44 -1.79 -7.46
N SER A 9 -2.13 -1.16 -6.32
CA SER A 9 -1.11 -0.10 -6.28
C SER A 9 0.29 -0.58 -6.62
N ILE A 10 0.55 -1.88 -6.47
CA ILE A 10 1.82 -2.55 -6.80
C ILE A 10 1.70 -3.51 -8.00
N ALA A 11 0.62 -3.46 -8.79
CA ALA A 11 0.34 -4.46 -9.82
C ALA A 11 1.42 -4.53 -10.91
N ASP A 12 1.96 -3.38 -11.30
CA ASP A 12 3.05 -3.22 -12.27
C ASP A 12 4.44 -3.42 -11.65
N CYS A 13 4.55 -3.59 -10.32
CA CYS A 13 5.84 -3.83 -9.67
C CYS A 13 6.30 -5.29 -9.83
N THR A 14 7.40 -5.56 -10.54
CA THR A 14 7.84 -6.93 -10.90
C THR A 14 8.99 -7.45 -10.06
N ALA A 15 9.59 -6.61 -9.21
CA ALA A 15 10.70 -7.00 -8.34
C ALA A 15 10.32 -8.15 -7.38
N GLN A 16 11.30 -8.96 -6.97
CA GLN A 16 11.10 -10.03 -5.98
C GLN A 16 10.52 -9.49 -4.65
N ALA A 17 10.85 -8.25 -4.28
CA ALA A 17 10.26 -7.57 -3.13
C ALA A 17 8.74 -7.37 -3.30
N ALA A 18 8.26 -7.06 -4.51
CA ALA A 18 6.84 -6.96 -4.82
C ALA A 18 6.13 -8.32 -4.65
N GLN A 19 6.74 -9.42 -5.10
CA GLN A 19 6.15 -10.75 -4.91
C GLN A 19 6.02 -11.10 -3.42
N ARG A 20 7.05 -10.81 -2.61
CA ARG A 20 7.01 -10.99 -1.15
C ARG A 20 5.91 -10.12 -0.53
N LEU A 21 5.77 -8.87 -0.97
CA LEU A 21 4.72 -7.98 -0.51
C LEU A 21 3.32 -8.52 -0.86
N ARG A 22 3.11 -9.07 -2.07
CA ARG A 22 1.83 -9.71 -2.44
C ARG A 22 1.46 -10.83 -1.48
N THR A 23 2.41 -11.68 -1.09
CA THR A 23 2.18 -12.72 -0.09
C THR A 23 1.81 -12.15 1.27
N LYS A 24 2.50 -11.09 1.74
CA LYS A 24 2.13 -10.42 3.00
C LYS A 24 0.74 -9.79 2.93
N ILE A 25 0.41 -9.17 1.79
CA ILE A 25 -0.91 -8.60 1.55
C ILE A 25 -1.94 -9.69 1.61
N ASP A 26 -1.72 -10.90 1.09
CA ASP A 26 -2.68 -11.99 1.16
C ASP A 26 -2.88 -12.50 2.60
N GLN A 27 -1.78 -12.63 3.35
CA GLN A 27 -1.77 -13.15 4.73
C GLN A 27 -2.34 -12.18 5.78
N ALA A 28 -2.37 -10.88 5.51
CA ALA A 28 -2.87 -9.89 6.45
C ALA A 28 -4.35 -10.14 6.80
N ARG A 29 -4.67 -10.18 8.09
CA ARG A 29 -5.98 -10.51 8.64
C ARG A 29 -6.79 -9.28 9.03
N THR A 30 -6.12 -8.14 9.27
CA THR A 30 -6.77 -6.90 9.68
C THR A 30 -6.50 -5.75 8.72
N ALA A 31 -7.38 -4.74 8.73
CA ALA A 31 -7.16 -3.50 7.99
C ALA A 31 -5.89 -2.77 8.46
N GLN A 32 -5.57 -2.85 9.76
CA GLN A 32 -4.35 -2.25 10.31
C GLN A 32 -3.09 -2.93 9.77
N GLU A 33 -3.05 -4.25 9.74
CA GLU A 33 -1.94 -5.01 9.14
C GLU A 33 -1.75 -4.65 7.66
N LEU A 34 -2.84 -4.59 6.89
CA LEU A 34 -2.79 -4.13 5.50
C LEU A 34 -2.24 -2.70 5.38
N TRP A 35 -2.65 -1.79 6.26
CA TRP A 35 -2.20 -0.40 6.22
C TRP A 35 -0.73 -0.24 6.60
N MET A 36 -0.17 -1.09 7.46
CA MET A 36 1.28 -1.09 7.74
C MET A 36 2.10 -1.45 6.50
N LEU A 37 1.57 -2.31 5.64
CA LEU A 37 2.23 -2.72 4.38
C LEU A 37 2.31 -1.59 3.34
N ARG A 38 1.63 -0.45 3.55
CA ARG A 38 1.74 0.72 2.67
C ARG A 38 3.18 1.26 2.57
N ASN A 39 3.98 1.10 3.63
CA ASN A 39 5.38 1.54 3.65
C ASN A 39 6.24 0.67 2.74
N ASP A 40 6.07 -0.66 2.82
CA ASP A 40 6.73 -1.60 1.90
C ASP A 40 6.31 -1.30 0.45
N ALA A 41 5.01 -1.07 0.21
CA ALA A 41 4.49 -0.69 -1.10
C ALA A 41 5.11 0.62 -1.61
N PHE A 42 5.20 1.66 -0.76
CA PHE A 42 5.82 2.93 -1.10
C PHE A 42 7.27 2.75 -1.56
N GLN A 43 8.06 1.97 -0.81
CA GLN A 43 9.46 1.71 -1.14
C GLN A 43 9.60 0.98 -2.47
N ILE A 44 8.80 -0.06 -2.70
CA ILE A 44 8.82 -0.84 -3.93
C ILE A 44 8.44 0.01 -5.14
N ILE A 45 7.35 0.79 -5.04
CA ILE A 45 6.91 1.68 -6.11
C ILE A 45 7.97 2.77 -6.37
N SER A 46 8.58 3.31 -5.31
CA SER A 46 9.61 4.35 -5.43
C SER A 46 10.86 3.85 -6.15
N GLN A 47 11.28 2.61 -5.86
CA GLN A 47 12.45 1.99 -6.48
C GLN A 47 12.24 1.68 -7.96
N GLN A 48 11.02 1.27 -8.33
CA GLN A 48 10.71 0.89 -9.71
C GLN A 48 10.25 2.07 -10.58
N HIS A 49 9.59 3.05 -9.98
CA HIS A 49 9.11 4.25 -10.65
C HIS A 49 9.84 5.48 -10.10
N ASN A 50 9.23 6.17 -9.14
CA ASN A 50 9.81 7.29 -8.39
C ASN A 50 8.94 7.59 -7.16
N GLN A 51 9.43 8.46 -6.28
CA GLN A 51 8.74 8.82 -5.04
C GLN A 51 7.40 9.53 -5.27
N SER A 52 7.27 10.32 -6.35
CA SER A 52 6.04 11.04 -6.65
C SER A 52 4.90 10.08 -6.97
N ILE A 53 5.15 9.09 -7.83
CA ILE A 53 4.17 8.03 -8.17
C ILE A 53 3.85 7.17 -6.93
N ALA A 54 4.85 6.87 -6.09
CA ALA A 54 4.63 6.14 -4.86
C ALA A 54 3.71 6.92 -3.90
N ALA A 55 3.98 8.21 -3.68
CA ALA A 55 3.16 9.05 -2.82
C ALA A 55 1.73 9.17 -3.34
N GLU A 56 1.54 9.40 -4.63
CA GLU A 56 0.22 9.47 -5.27
C GLU A 56 -0.58 8.18 -5.03
N ARG A 57 0.00 7.03 -5.35
CA ARG A 57 -0.68 5.73 -5.22
C ARG A 57 -1.03 5.40 -3.77
N ILE A 58 -0.11 5.64 -2.83
CA ILE A 58 -0.37 5.37 -1.41
C ILE A 58 -1.39 6.36 -0.84
N ASN A 59 -1.34 7.63 -1.22
CA ASN A 59 -2.32 8.62 -0.79
C ASN A 59 -3.73 8.33 -1.34
N ALA A 60 -3.83 7.76 -2.54
CA ALA A 60 -5.12 7.31 -3.09
C ALA A 60 -5.74 6.17 -2.27
N LEU A 61 -4.94 5.34 -1.58
CA LEU A 61 -5.44 4.27 -0.71
C LEU A 61 -6.17 4.81 0.53
N ILE A 62 -5.87 6.03 0.99
CA ILE A 62 -6.47 6.60 2.21
C ILE A 62 -8.00 6.54 2.18
N GLN A 63 -8.60 6.93 1.05
CA GLN A 63 -10.06 6.89 0.88
C GLN A 63 -10.63 5.47 0.98
N SER A 64 -9.86 4.45 0.59
CA SER A 64 -10.29 3.06 0.70
C SER A 64 -10.25 2.55 2.14
N PHE A 65 -9.32 3.05 2.96
CA PHE A 65 -9.16 2.67 4.37
C PHE A 65 -9.96 3.55 5.34
N ASP A 66 -10.65 4.56 4.84
CA ASP A 66 -11.59 5.35 5.63
C ASP A 66 -12.71 4.47 6.20
N GLY A 67 -13.05 4.69 7.47
CA GLY A 67 -13.99 3.84 8.21
C GLY A 67 -13.44 2.48 8.68
N TRP A 68 -12.26 2.05 8.21
CA TRP A 68 -11.55 0.86 8.71
C TRP A 68 -10.50 1.17 9.77
N LEU A 69 -9.98 2.40 9.75
CA LEU A 69 -8.90 2.87 10.62
C LEU A 69 -9.28 4.22 11.21
N GLU A 70 -8.66 4.55 12.34
CA GLU A 70 -8.82 5.88 12.91
C GLU A 70 -8.20 6.93 11.98
N PRO A 71 -8.82 8.11 11.80
CA PRO A 71 -8.31 9.15 10.90
C PRO A 71 -6.84 9.55 11.17
N LYS A 72 -6.42 9.50 12.43
CA LYS A 72 -5.02 9.77 12.85
C LYS A 72 -4.00 8.79 12.27
N GLN A 73 -4.43 7.58 11.88
CA GLN A 73 -3.58 6.57 11.25
C GLN A 73 -3.46 6.80 9.73
N LEU A 74 -4.45 7.46 9.11
CA LEU A 74 -4.56 7.70 7.67
C LEU A 74 -3.76 8.94 7.22
N VAL A 75 -2.47 8.95 7.55
CA VAL A 75 -1.58 10.07 7.25
C VAL A 75 -1.10 10.02 5.79
N ARG A 76 -1.17 11.17 5.12
CA ARG A 76 -0.62 11.36 3.77
C ARG A 76 0.91 11.35 3.77
N ILE A 77 1.49 10.72 2.76
CA ILE A 77 2.93 10.77 2.49
C ILE A 77 3.22 12.02 1.65
N LYS A 78 4.29 12.74 2.01
CA LYS A 78 4.80 13.93 1.31
C LYS A 78 5.69 13.55 0.14
#